data_AF-A0A7X7J741-F1
#
_entry.id   AF-A0A7X7J741-F1
#
_cell.length_a   1.000
_cell.length_b   1.000
_cell.length_c   1.000
_cell.angle_alpha   90.00
_cell.angle_beta   90.00
_cell.angle_gamma   90.00
#
_symmetry.space_group_name_H-M   'P 1'
#
loop_
_entity.id
_entity.type
_entity.pdbx_description
1 polymer ?
#
loop_
_entity_poly.entity_id
_entity_poly.type
_entity_poly.pdbx_seq_one_letter_code
_entity_poly.pdbx_strand_id
1 'polypeptide(L)'
;EFVRAREYFLGQFLLALEDTMEHMMWVGESLIERDRIRTLGEVVYRVNSLTPEDIRRVAGDIFKEKRLNLALVGDLTDDQTGRLEGMVRGGKEEPAKVEAVLQKSET
;
A
#
# COMPACT_ATOMS: atom_id res chain seq x y z
N GLU A 1 -11.07 -8.87 13.46
CA GLU A 1 -10.26 -8.22 12.40
C GLU A 1 -8.76 -8.16 12.65
N PHE A 2 -8.24 -7.46 13.67
CA PHE A 2 -6.78 -7.36 13.87
C PHE A 2 -6.06 -8.72 13.91
N VAL A 3 -6.55 -9.67 14.72
CA VAL A 3 -5.99 -11.02 14.82
C VAL A 3 -6.03 -11.74 13.47
N ARG A 4 -7.20 -11.75 12.81
CA ARG A 4 -7.40 -12.37 11.48
C ARG A 4 -6.45 -11.81 10.43
N ALA A 5 -6.29 -10.49 10.37
CA ALA A 5 -5.38 -9.84 9.42
C ALA A 5 -3.92 -10.20 9.68
N ARG A 6 -3.52 -10.26 10.95
CA ARG A 6 -2.17 -10.67 11.35
C ARG A 6 -1.88 -12.13 10.98
N GLU A 7 -2.80 -13.03 11.28
CA GLU A 7 -2.68 -14.46 10.93
C GLU A 7 -2.63 -14.65 9.41
N TYR A 8 -3.48 -13.94 8.67
CA TYR A 8 -3.47 -13.96 7.21
C TYR A 8 -2.12 -13.48 6.65
N PHE A 9 -1.60 -12.36 7.14
CA PHE A 9 -0.29 -11.85 6.73
C PHE A 9 0.82 -12.87 6.98
N LEU A 10 0.89 -13.45 8.19
CA LEU A 10 1.91 -14.43 8.52
C LEU A 10 1.78 -15.70 7.68
N GLY A 11 0.55 -16.17 7.45
CA GLY A 11 0.29 -17.32 6.59
C GLY A 11 0.78 -17.09 5.15
N GLN A 12 0.41 -15.95 4.54
CA GLN A 12 0.88 -15.60 3.19
C GLN A 12 2.41 -15.45 3.13
N PHE A 13 3.00 -14.77 4.10
CA PHE A 13 4.44 -14.54 4.13
C PHE A 13 5.25 -15.83 4.26
N LEU A 14 4.80 -16.76 5.11
CA LEU A 14 5.47 -18.05 5.30
C LEU A 14 5.37 -18.92 4.04
N LEU A 15 4.17 -19.01 3.45
CA LEU A 15 3.95 -19.78 2.23
C LEU A 15 4.75 -19.24 1.04
N ALA A 16 4.85 -17.90 0.92
CA ALA A 16 5.64 -17.27 -0.15
C ALA A 16 7.13 -17.63 -0.09
N LEU A 17 7.67 -17.85 1.12
CA LEU A 17 9.09 -18.14 1.34
C LEU A 17 9.42 -19.65 1.27
N GLU A 18 8.47 -20.51 0.93
CA GLU A 18 8.75 -21.94 0.69
C GLU A 18 9.47 -22.18 -0.64
N ASP A 19 9.24 -21.30 -1.62
CA ASP A 19 9.94 -21.35 -2.89
C ASP A 19 11.37 -20.78 -2.74
N THR A 20 12.35 -21.49 -3.32
CA THR A 20 13.76 -21.12 -3.18
C THR A 20 14.10 -19.81 -3.89
N MET A 21 13.45 -19.51 -5.02
CA MET A 21 13.68 -18.26 -5.75
C MET A 21 13.12 -17.07 -4.96
N GLU A 22 11.89 -17.19 -4.45
CA GLU A 22 11.28 -16.15 -3.61
C GLU A 22 12.09 -15.91 -2.33
N HIS A 23 12.58 -16.98 -1.71
CA HIS A 23 13.47 -16.87 -0.56
C HIS A 23 14.75 -16.09 -0.88
N MET A 24 15.40 -16.39 -2.01
CA MET A 24 16.63 -15.70 -2.43
C MET A 24 16.38 -14.24 -2.81
N MET A 25 15.25 -13.93 -3.44
CA MET A 25 14.84 -12.54 -3.73
C MET A 25 14.68 -11.74 -2.44
N TRP A 26 13.96 -12.29 -1.46
CA TRP A 26 13.78 -11.64 -0.15
C TRP A 26 15.11 -11.40 0.59
N VAL A 27 16.04 -12.35 0.52
CA VAL A 27 17.39 -12.20 1.07
C VAL A 27 18.14 -11.05 0.37
N GLY A 28 18.10 -11.01 -0.96
CA GLY A 28 18.73 -9.96 -1.76
C GLY A 28 18.18 -8.57 -1.45
N GLU A 29 16.85 -8.43 -1.43
CA GLU A 29 16.18 -7.17 -1.07
C GLU A 29 16.54 -6.72 0.35
N SER A 30 16.54 -7.65 1.31
CA SER A 30 16.87 -7.35 2.71
C SER A 30 18.31 -6.83 2.86
N LEU A 31 19.26 -7.39 2.11
CA LEU A 31 20.64 -6.91 2.06
C LEU A 31 20.72 -5.51 1.43
N ILE A 32 20.07 -5.29 0.28
CA ILE A 32 20.14 -4.03 -0.45
C ILE A 32 19.50 -2.87 0.33
N GLU A 33 18.32 -3.10 0.90
CA GLU A 33 17.56 -2.05 1.59
C GLU A 33 18.07 -1.75 3.00
N ARG A 34 18.60 -2.77 3.69
CA ARG A 34 18.76 -2.73 5.16
C ARG A 34 20.13 -3.16 5.64
N ASP A 35 21.02 -3.57 4.73
CA ASP A 35 22.34 -4.12 5.02
C ASP A 35 22.30 -5.27 6.05
N ARG A 36 21.16 -5.99 6.08
CA ARG A 36 20.88 -7.04 7.05
C ARG A 36 19.75 -7.95 6.58
N ILE A 37 20.01 -9.25 6.66
CA ILE A 37 18.97 -10.28 6.54
C ILE A 37 18.35 -10.51 7.92
N ARG A 38 17.04 -10.31 8.05
CA ARG A 38 16.31 -10.75 9.25
C ARG A 38 16.05 -12.24 9.14
N THR A 39 16.04 -12.97 10.25
CA THR A 39 15.56 -14.35 10.20
C THR A 39 14.04 -14.37 10.12
N LEU A 40 13.48 -15.47 9.60
CA LEU A 40 12.04 -15.67 9.58
C LEU A 40 11.43 -15.55 10.99
N GLY A 41 12.10 -16.12 12.00
CA GLY A 41 11.68 -16.03 13.40
C GLY A 41 11.64 -14.59 13.94
N GLU A 42 12.60 -13.75 13.54
CA GLU A 42 12.59 -12.33 13.92
C GLU A 42 11.40 -11.58 13.32
N VAL A 43 11.05 -11.85 12.06
CA VAL A 43 9.89 -11.24 11.41
C VAL A 43 8.61 -11.68 12.09
N VAL A 44 8.44 -12.99 12.32
CA VAL A 44 7.28 -13.57 13.01
C VAL A 44 7.12 -12.97 14.41
N TYR A 45 8.19 -12.89 15.19
CA TYR A 45 8.16 -12.29 16.52
C TYR A 45 7.69 -10.83 16.49
N ARG A 46 8.25 -10.02 15.59
CA ARG A 46 7.89 -8.60 15.48
C ARG A 46 6.42 -8.42 15.10
N VAL A 47 5.94 -9.20 14.14
CA VAL A 47 4.53 -9.14 13.71
C VAL A 47 3.58 -9.56 14.85
N ASN A 48 3.94 -10.60 15.60
CA ASN A 48 3.17 -11.04 16.76
C ASN A 48 3.17 -10.03 17.92
N SER A 49 4.22 -9.22 18.05
CA SER A 49 4.31 -8.16 19.06
C SER A 49 3.47 -6.92 18.76
N LEU A 50 2.90 -6.80 17.56
CA LEU A 50 2.10 -5.64 17.18
C LEU A 50 0.78 -5.57 17.96
N THR A 51 0.36 -4.34 18.25
CA THR A 51 -0.91 -4.02 18.90
C THR A 51 -1.87 -3.30 17.96
N PRO A 52 -3.19 -3.32 18.22
CA PRO A 52 -4.14 -2.47 17.48
C PRO A 52 -3.80 -0.98 17.52
N GLU A 53 -3.19 -0.51 18.61
CA GLU A 53 -2.74 0.87 18.80
C GLU A 53 -1.65 1.24 17.80
N ASP A 54 -0.70 0.33 17.53
CA ASP A 54 0.33 0.53 16.51
C ASP A 54 -0.28 0.72 15.12
N ILE A 55 -1.30 -0.07 14.78
CA ILE A 55 -2.00 0.05 13.51
C ILE A 55 -2.72 1.39 13.42
N ARG A 56 -3.42 1.81 14.47
CA ARG A 56 -4.10 3.12 14.49
C ARG A 56 -3.11 4.27 14.36
N ARG A 57 -1.95 4.19 15.01
CA ARG A 57 -0.89 5.19 14.92
C ARG A 57 -0.37 5.31 13.48
N VAL A 58 0.01 4.20 12.85
CA VAL A 58 0.52 4.20 11.47
C VAL A 58 -0.57 4.62 10.47
N ALA A 59 -1.82 4.20 10.66
CA ALA A 59 -2.94 4.65 9.84
C ALA A 59 -3.10 6.17 9.90
N GLY A 60 -2.94 6.76 11.09
CA GLY A 60 -2.92 8.20 11.28
C GLY A 60 -1.82 8.89 10.47
N ASP A 61 -0.65 8.29 10.31
CA ASP A 61 0.48 8.85 9.57
C ASP A 61 0.34 8.71 8.04
N ILE A 62 -0.29 7.64 7.57
CA ILE A 62 -0.47 7.32 6.15
C ILE A 62 -1.68 8.04 5.56
N PHE A 63 -2.85 7.91 6.18
CA PHE A 63 -4.11 8.44 5.63
C PHE A 63 -4.27 9.93 5.95
N LYS A 64 -3.47 10.75 5.28
CA LYS A 64 -3.55 12.21 5.35
C LYS A 64 -4.28 12.72 4.11
N GLU A 65 -5.42 13.40 4.30
CA GLU A 65 -6.21 13.99 3.22
C GLU A 65 -5.36 14.79 2.22
N LYS A 66 -4.43 15.61 2.72
CA LYS A 66 -3.53 16.44 1.91
C LYS A 66 -2.50 15.65 1.08
N ARG A 67 -2.39 14.33 1.26
CA ARG A 67 -1.43 13.46 0.58
C ARG A 67 -2.11 12.37 -0.25
N LEU A 68 -3.44 12.42 -0.39
CA LEU A 68 -4.15 11.48 -1.24
C LEU A 68 -3.96 11.88 -2.71
N ASN A 69 -3.60 10.92 -3.54
CA ASN A 69 -3.45 11.10 -4.99
C ASN A 69 -4.41 10.15 -5.71
N LEU A 70 -5.00 10.60 -6.81
CA LEU A 70 -5.92 9.81 -7.64
C LEU A 70 -5.37 9.77 -9.07
N ALA A 71 -5.15 8.56 -9.58
CA ALA A 71 -4.84 8.33 -10.99
C ALA A 71 -6.06 7.71 -11.66
N LEU A 72 -6.55 8.34 -12.74
CA LEU A 72 -7.70 7.89 -13.51
C LEU A 72 -7.23 7.53 -14.92
N VAL A 73 -7.56 6.32 -15.38
CA VAL A 73 -7.17 5.82 -16.71
C VAL A 73 -8.42 5.22 -17.37
N GLY A 74 -8.79 5.76 -18.53
CA GLY A 74 -9.94 5.29 -19.31
C GLY A 74 -10.68 6.44 -19.99
N ASP A 75 -11.71 6.08 -20.76
CA ASP A 75 -12.64 7.05 -21.36
C ASP A 75 -13.64 7.49 -20.29
N LEU A 76 -13.40 8.67 -19.71
CA LEU A 76 -14.18 9.22 -18.62
C LEU A 76 -14.85 10.51 -19.10
N THR A 77 -16.15 10.64 -18.81
CA THR A 77 -16.83 11.91 -19.02
C THR A 77 -16.42 12.93 -17.96
N ASP A 78 -16.63 14.21 -18.25
CA ASP A 78 -16.37 15.29 -17.29
C ASP A 78 -17.16 15.12 -15.98
N ASP A 79 -18.40 14.61 -16.07
CA ASP A 79 -19.24 14.28 -14.90
C ASP A 79 -18.61 13.17 -14.04
N GLN A 80 -18.14 12.10 -14.66
CA GLN A 80 -17.50 10.99 -13.96
C GLN A 80 -16.20 11.42 -13.29
N THR A 81 -15.40 12.22 -13.99
CA THR A 81 -14.13 12.77 -13.47
C THR A 81 -14.39 13.64 -12.25
N GLY A 82 -15.34 14.59 -12.32
CA GLY A 82 -15.67 15.47 -11.21
C GLY A 82 -16.17 14.73 -9.96
N ARG A 83 -16.99 13.68 -10.14
CA ARG A 83 -17.46 12.83 -9.03
C ARG A 83 -16.33 12.07 -8.36
N LEU A 84 -15.41 11.50 -9.14
CA LEU A 84 -14.28 10.71 -8.63
C LEU A 84 -13.24 11.58 -7.93
N GLU A 85 -12.95 12.77 -8.48
CA GLU A 85 -12.11 13.76 -7.81
C GLU A 85 -12.70 14.18 -6.46
N GLY A 86 -14.02 14.37 -6.39
CA GLY A 86 -14.72 14.74 -5.16
C GLY A 86 -14.54 13.73 -4.01
N MET A 87 -14.34 12.44 -4.32
CA MET A 87 -14.15 11.39 -3.30
C MET A 87 -12.80 11.50 -2.56
N VAL A 88 -11.80 12.09 -3.20
CA VAL A 88 -10.44 12.21 -2.66
C VAL A 88 -10.20 13.60 -2.03
N ARG A 89 -11.06 14.59 -2.34
CA ARG A 89 -10.93 16.01 -1.94
C ARG A 89 -11.34 16.35 -0.49
N GLY A 90 -11.82 15.40 0.32
CA GLY A 90 -12.13 15.66 1.74
C GLY A 90 -13.03 16.89 2.00
N GLY A 91 -13.86 17.30 1.04
CA GLY A 91 -14.75 18.46 1.16
C GLY A 91 -14.12 19.86 1.03
N LYS A 92 -12.91 20.02 0.46
CA LYS A 92 -12.34 21.35 0.15
C LYS A 92 -11.98 21.54 -1.33
N GLU A 93 -12.27 22.74 -1.82
CA GLU A 93 -12.21 23.20 -3.23
C GLU A 93 -10.79 23.50 -3.76
N GLU A 94 -9.73 22.91 -3.21
CA GLU A 94 -8.39 23.12 -3.77
C GLU A 94 -8.06 22.01 -4.79
N PRO A 95 -7.58 22.35 -6.01
CA PRO A 95 -7.38 21.35 -7.04
C PRO A 95 -6.26 20.38 -6.63
N ALA A 96 -6.60 19.08 -6.59
CA ALA A 96 -5.59 18.04 -6.56
C ALA A 96 -4.68 18.20 -7.79
N LYS A 97 -3.39 17.91 -7.65
CA LYS A 97 -2.52 17.77 -8.83
C LYS A 97 -2.96 16.52 -9.59
N VAL A 98 -3.88 16.71 -10.51
CA VAL A 98 -4.32 15.66 -11.43
C VAL A 98 -3.28 15.57 -12.53
N GLU A 99 -2.42 14.56 -12.46
CA GLU A 99 -1.68 14.10 -13.63
C GLU A 99 -2.63 13.22 -14.45
N ALA A 100 -3.48 13.85 -15.25
CA ALA A 100 -4.25 13.15 -16.26
C ALA A 100 -3.29 12.76 -17.39
N VAL A 101 -2.84 11.50 -17.39
CA VAL A 101 -2.19 10.91 -18.57
C VAL A 101 -3.30 10.64 -19.58
N LEU A 102 -3.69 11.68 -20.32
CA LEU A 102 -4.61 11.58 -21.44
C LEU A 102 -3.92 10.79 -22.57
N GLN A 103 -4.07 9.47 -22.56
CA GLN A 103 -3.94 8.71 -23.79
C GLN A 103 -5.18 9.00 -24.62
N LYS A 104 -5.11 10.02 -25.49
CA LYS A 104 -6.07 10.15 -26.58
C LYS A 104 -5.92 8.90 -27.44
N SER A 105 -6.91 8.02 -27.36
CA SER A 105 -7.12 6.95 -28.33
C SER A 105 -7.33 7.61 -29.68
N GLU A 106 -6.27 7.67 -30.49
CA GLU A 106 -6.41 7.84 -31.94
C GLU A 106 -7.04 6.56 -32.48
N THR A 107 -8.36 6.58 -32.68
CA THR A 107 -9.03 5.75 -33.68
C THR A 107 -10.22 6.52 -34.24
#